data_AF-A0AAU3PJS1-F1
#
_entry.id   AF-A0AAU3PJS1-F1
#
_cell.length_a   1.000
_cell.length_b   1.000
_cell.length_c   1.000
_cell.angle_alpha   90.00
_cell.angle_beta   90.00
_cell.angle_gamma   90.00
#
_symmetry.space_group_name_H-M   'P 1'
#
loop_
_entity.id
_entity.type
_entity.pdbx_description
1 polymer ?
#
loop_
_entity_poly.entity_id
_entity_poly.type
_entity_poly.pdbx_seq_one_letter_code
_entity_poly.pdbx_strand_id
1 'polypeptide(L)'
;MKGAEALILELNRIVYSSGIASPITSKRGQDARLNYLKSEAGRNELRAQGVSDRAMRSWFTGKARPSKANLDRLDSAYWVRRRANLIRSGWLKRHLDNDGQGRRLEIYRRRAGRRPRKPLPRQHLRAFNRGPVRLGRPGRRLGREGREHTR
;
A
#
# COMPACT_ATOMS: atom_id res chain seq x y z
N MET A 1 0.17 -3.49 27.19
CA MET A 1 -0.77 -2.80 26.29
C MET A 1 -2.11 -2.64 26.98
N LYS A 2 -2.64 -1.42 27.01
CA LYS A 2 -3.96 -1.09 27.58
C LYS A 2 -5.06 -1.43 26.57
N GLY A 3 -6.29 -1.70 27.01
CA GLY A 3 -7.41 -2.05 26.13
C GLY A 3 -7.65 -1.02 25.01
N ALA A 4 -7.47 0.27 25.31
CA ALA A 4 -7.57 1.36 24.34
C ALA A 4 -6.55 1.27 23.20
N GLU A 5 -5.32 0.81 23.46
CA GLU A 5 -4.28 0.69 22.43
C GLU A 5 -4.63 -0.40 21.41
N ALA A 6 -5.17 -1.51 21.88
CA ALA A 6 -5.54 -2.61 21.00
C ALA A 6 -6.83 -2.31 20.20
N LEU A 7 -7.75 -1.52 20.75
CA LEU A 7 -8.85 -0.94 19.97
C LEU A 7 -8.32 -0.04 18.85
N ILE A 8 -7.34 0.84 19.13
CA ILE A 8 -6.72 1.71 18.11
C ILE A 8 -6.07 0.88 16.99
N LEU A 9 -5.38 -0.22 17.33
CA LEU A 9 -4.76 -1.11 16.35
C LEU A 9 -5.79 -1.76 15.42
N GLU A 10 -6.92 -2.21 15.98
CA GLU A 10 -7.96 -2.86 15.18
C GLU A 10 -8.71 -1.84 14.30
N LEU A 11 -8.99 -0.65 14.81
CA LEU A 11 -9.51 0.45 14.00
C LEU A 11 -8.57 0.79 12.85
N ASN A 12 -7.27 0.85 13.11
CA ASN A 12 -6.26 1.07 12.06
C ASN A 12 -6.30 -0.06 11.02
N ARG A 13 -6.41 -1.33 11.44
CA ARG A 13 -6.54 -2.48 10.53
C ARG A 13 -7.75 -2.34 9.60
N ILE A 14 -8.91 -1.96 10.12
CA ILE A 14 -10.13 -1.73 9.33
C ILE A 14 -9.94 -0.58 8.34
N VAL A 15 -9.29 0.50 8.76
CA VAL A 15 -8.97 1.64 7.89
C VAL A 15 -8.05 1.20 6.74
N TYR A 16 -7.02 0.40 7.04
CA TYR A 16 -6.08 -0.08 6.04
C TYR A 16 -6.69 -1.11 5.08
N SER A 17 -7.57 -2.00 5.54
CA SER A 17 -8.20 -3.01 4.69
C SER A 17 -9.17 -2.42 3.67
N SER A 18 -9.82 -1.30 3.99
CA SER A 18 -10.72 -0.59 3.06
C SER A 18 -9.98 0.30 2.04
N GLY A 19 -8.67 0.50 2.21
CA GLY A 19 -7.85 1.42 1.41
C GLY A 19 -7.60 0.99 -0.04
N ILE A 20 -6.83 1.81 -0.76
CA ILE A 20 -6.38 1.49 -2.11
C ILE A 20 -5.43 0.28 -2.02
N ALA A 21 -5.89 -0.87 -2.48
CA ALA A 21 -5.14 -2.12 -2.44
C ALA A 21 -3.90 -2.11 -3.35
N SER A 22 -3.88 -1.27 -4.39
CA SER A 22 -2.73 -1.20 -5.30
C SER A 22 -1.53 -0.54 -4.62
N PRO A 23 -0.32 -1.12 -4.74
CA PRO A 23 0.89 -0.56 -4.13
C PRO A 23 1.21 0.85 -4.62
N ILE A 24 1.73 1.70 -3.75
CA ILE A 24 2.22 3.07 -4.08
C ILE A 24 3.34 3.05 -5.13
N THR A 25 4.05 1.94 -5.28
CA THR A 25 5.10 1.77 -6.30
C THR A 25 4.54 1.50 -7.70
N SER A 26 3.26 1.10 -7.81
CA SER A 26 2.60 0.85 -9.09
C SER A 26 2.02 2.13 -9.68
N LYS A 27 1.97 2.24 -11.02
CA LYS A 27 1.31 3.37 -11.70
C LYS A 27 -0.16 3.52 -11.27
N ARG A 28 -0.90 2.41 -11.27
CA ARG A 28 -2.30 2.38 -10.82
C ARG A 28 -2.47 2.91 -9.39
N GLY A 29 -1.60 2.49 -8.47
CA GLY A 29 -1.66 2.90 -7.07
C GLY A 29 -1.31 4.37 -6.85
N GLN A 30 -0.40 4.93 -7.65
CA GLN A 30 -0.06 6.36 -7.64
C GLN A 30 -1.22 7.19 -8.16
N ASP A 31 -1.73 6.84 -9.34
CA ASP A 31 -2.81 7.58 -10.01
C ASP A 31 -4.08 7.57 -9.15
N ALA A 32 -4.42 6.44 -8.52
CA ALA A 32 -5.56 6.35 -7.60
C ALA A 32 -5.42 7.28 -6.38
N ARG A 33 -4.23 7.38 -5.79
CA ARG A 33 -3.98 8.28 -4.64
C ARG A 33 -3.98 9.75 -5.03
N LEU A 34 -3.40 10.08 -6.18
CA LEU A 34 -3.47 11.43 -6.73
C LEU A 34 -4.93 11.81 -6.98
N ASN A 35 -5.72 10.94 -7.62
CA ASN A 35 -7.14 11.18 -7.82
C ASN A 35 -7.90 11.39 -6.50
N TYR A 36 -7.60 10.59 -5.47
CA TYR A 36 -8.18 10.76 -4.13
C TYR A 36 -7.84 12.12 -3.50
N LEU A 37 -6.63 12.63 -3.74
CA LEU A 37 -6.11 13.87 -3.17
C LEU A 37 -6.36 15.11 -4.05
N LYS A 38 -7.15 14.98 -5.13
CA LYS A 38 -7.38 16.08 -6.09
C LYS A 38 -8.13 17.27 -5.48
N SER A 39 -8.94 17.03 -4.45
CA SER A 39 -9.67 18.06 -3.68
C SER A 39 -8.74 19.04 -2.97
N GLU A 40 -9.22 20.24 -2.66
CA GLU A 40 -8.45 21.25 -1.92
C GLU A 40 -7.92 20.71 -0.59
N ALA A 41 -8.78 20.07 0.20
CA ALA A 41 -8.36 19.40 1.43
C ALA A 41 -7.25 18.35 1.19
N GLY A 42 -7.32 17.60 0.09
CA GLY A 42 -6.26 16.65 -0.28
C GLY A 42 -4.93 17.32 -0.64
N ARG A 43 -4.99 18.47 -1.31
CA ARG A 43 -3.80 19.30 -1.60
C ARG A 43 -3.21 19.90 -0.34
N ASN A 44 -4.05 20.33 0.62
CA ASN A 44 -3.59 20.82 1.91
C ASN A 44 -2.79 19.74 2.67
N GLU A 45 -3.26 18.50 2.66
CA GLU A 45 -2.52 17.37 3.25
C GLU A 45 -1.18 17.11 2.55
N LEU A 46 -1.12 17.23 1.22
CA LEU A 46 0.15 17.11 0.50
C LEU A 46 1.13 18.22 0.90
N ARG A 47 0.66 19.47 1.09
CA ARG A 47 1.51 20.55 1.61
C ARG A 47 1.98 20.27 3.04
N ALA A 48 1.11 19.75 3.89
CA ALA A 48 1.47 19.36 5.25
C ALA A 48 2.56 18.27 5.30
N GLN A 49 2.62 17.40 4.29
CA GLN A 49 3.70 16.41 4.12
C GLN A 49 4.96 16.97 3.44
N GLY A 50 5.02 18.29 3.19
CA GLY A 50 6.17 18.96 2.58
C GLY A 50 6.26 18.81 1.05
N VAL A 51 5.15 18.52 0.37
CA VAL A 51 5.10 18.52 -1.10
C VAL A 51 4.87 19.95 -1.60
N SER A 52 5.76 20.43 -2.46
CA SER A 52 5.62 21.77 -3.08
C SER A 52 4.47 21.85 -4.08
N ASP A 53 3.89 23.04 -4.24
CA ASP A 53 2.84 23.30 -5.24
C ASP A 53 3.30 23.00 -6.67
N ARG A 54 4.57 23.27 -6.99
CA ARG A 54 5.14 22.96 -8.31
C ARG A 54 5.12 21.45 -8.56
N ALA A 55 5.56 20.65 -7.60
CA ALA A 55 5.54 19.19 -7.71
C ALA A 55 4.12 18.66 -7.86
N MET A 56 3.19 19.16 -7.03
CA MET A 56 1.77 18.80 -7.12
C MET A 56 1.20 19.08 -8.52
N ARG A 57 1.41 20.28 -9.07
CA ARG A 57 0.95 20.64 -10.42
C ARG A 57 1.48 19.66 -11.47
N SER A 58 2.77 19.32 -11.42
CA SER A 58 3.35 18.38 -12.38
C SER A 58 2.77 16.96 -12.25
N TRP A 59 2.43 16.50 -11.04
CA TRP A 59 1.83 15.19 -10.85
C TRP A 59 0.36 15.16 -11.29
N PHE A 60 -0.43 16.17 -10.91
CA PHE A 60 -1.85 16.24 -11.27
C PHE A 60 -2.10 16.44 -12.76
N THR A 61 -1.14 17.06 -13.46
CA THR A 61 -1.18 17.21 -14.93
C THR A 61 -0.57 16.01 -15.66
N GLY A 62 -0.04 15.01 -14.95
CA GLY A 62 0.60 13.84 -15.55
C GLY A 62 1.97 14.11 -16.18
N LYS A 63 2.51 15.35 -16.06
CA LYS A 63 3.79 15.76 -16.64
C LYS A 63 4.99 15.07 -15.99
N ALA A 64 4.89 14.70 -14.72
CA ALA A 64 5.97 14.04 -13.99
C ALA A 64 5.44 13.00 -13.00
N ARG A 65 6.29 12.06 -12.63
CA ARG A 65 6.00 11.06 -11.58
C ARG A 65 6.68 11.45 -10.26
N PRO A 66 6.10 11.07 -9.11
CA PRO A 66 6.73 11.29 -7.82
C PRO A 66 8.05 10.50 -7.71
N SER A 67 9.10 11.16 -7.18
CA SER A 67 10.33 10.48 -6.78
C SER A 67 10.08 9.56 -5.57
N LYS A 68 11.02 8.67 -5.25
CA LYS A 68 10.87 7.73 -4.13
C LYS A 68 10.53 8.42 -2.80
N ALA A 69 11.24 9.50 -2.45
CA ALA A 69 10.94 10.28 -1.24
C ALA A 69 9.54 10.90 -1.26
N ASN A 70 9.05 11.28 -2.45
CA ASN A 70 7.71 11.84 -2.61
C ASN A 70 6.61 10.77 -2.65
N LEU A 71 6.92 9.50 -2.94
CA LEU A 71 5.96 8.40 -2.82
C LEU A 71 5.55 8.20 -1.36
N ASP A 72 6.49 8.28 -0.43
CA ASP A 72 6.20 8.13 1.00
C ASP A 72 5.34 9.30 1.51
N ARG A 73 5.60 10.52 1.05
CA ARG A 73 4.77 11.71 1.34
C ARG A 73 3.36 11.58 0.75
N LEU A 74 3.25 11.09 -0.48
CA LEU A 74 1.98 10.87 -1.15
C LEU A 74 1.13 9.80 -0.42
N ASP A 75 1.74 8.69 -0.02
CA ASP A 75 1.04 7.64 0.73
C ASP A 75 0.62 8.13 2.12
N SER A 76 1.49 8.88 2.80
CA SER A 76 1.17 9.48 4.10
C SER A 76 -0.01 10.46 4.02
N ALA A 77 0.02 11.40 3.06
CA ALA A 77 -1.08 12.34 2.83
C ALA A 77 -2.40 11.61 2.52
N TYR A 78 -2.34 10.54 1.72
CA TYR A 78 -3.50 9.70 1.43
C TYR A 78 -4.10 9.09 2.70
N TRP A 79 -3.29 8.47 3.55
CA TRP A 79 -3.79 7.83 4.77
C TRP A 79 -4.38 8.82 5.77
N VAL A 80 -3.75 9.99 5.94
CA VAL A 80 -4.29 11.07 6.79
C VAL A 80 -5.65 11.53 6.28
N ARG A 81 -5.74 11.89 4.98
CA ARG A 81 -6.98 12.36 4.37
C ARG A 81 -8.08 11.30 4.45
N ARG A 82 -7.74 10.03 4.20
CA ARG A 82 -8.67 8.92 4.25
C ARG A 82 -9.23 8.73 5.65
N ARG A 83 -8.37 8.72 6.67
CA ARG A 83 -8.81 8.58 8.06
C ARG A 83 -9.79 9.68 8.45
N ALA A 84 -9.48 10.94 8.11
CA ALA A 84 -10.38 12.06 8.35
C ALA A 84 -11.75 11.89 7.64
N ASN A 85 -11.75 11.39 6.41
CA ASN A 85 -12.99 11.12 5.66
C ASN A 85 -13.81 9.96 6.24
N LEU A 86 -13.17 8.90 6.73
CA LEU A 86 -13.87 7.77 7.34
C LEU A 86 -14.57 8.17 8.65
N ILE A 87 -13.93 9.05 9.43
CA ILE A 87 -14.52 9.64 10.63
C ILE A 87 -15.69 10.55 10.22
N ARG A 88 -15.45 11.50 9.33
CA ARG A 88 -16.44 12.50 8.88
C ARG A 88 -17.69 11.87 8.25
N SER A 89 -17.52 10.80 7.47
CA SER A 89 -18.63 10.14 6.76
C SER A 89 -19.51 9.26 7.63
N GLY A 90 -19.12 9.04 8.91
CA GLY A 90 -19.77 8.06 9.77
C GLY A 90 -19.62 6.62 9.30
N TRP A 91 -18.76 6.35 8.30
CA TRP A 91 -18.58 5.01 7.74
C TRP A 91 -18.15 4.02 8.82
N LEU A 92 -17.21 4.43 9.69
CA LEU A 92 -16.74 3.57 10.77
C LEU A 92 -17.86 3.23 11.75
N LYS A 93 -18.73 4.20 12.07
CA LYS A 93 -19.91 3.98 12.91
C LYS A 93 -20.82 2.93 12.27
N ARG A 94 -21.24 3.12 11.02
CA ARG A 94 -22.10 2.16 10.30
C ARG A 94 -21.46 0.77 10.20
N HIS A 95 -20.16 0.72 9.93
CA HIS A 95 -19.42 -0.54 9.81
C HIS A 95 -19.37 -1.34 11.11
N LEU A 96 -19.34 -0.65 12.25
CA LEU A 96 -19.36 -1.26 13.58
C LEU A 96 -20.77 -1.55 14.08
N ASP A 97 -21.74 -0.74 13.68
CA ASP A 97 -23.15 -0.89 14.01
C ASP A 97 -23.75 -2.17 13.39
N ASN A 98 -23.26 -2.57 12.20
CA ASN A 98 -23.63 -3.82 11.54
C ASN A 98 -25.15 -4.02 11.47
N ASP A 99 -25.87 -3.01 10.97
CA ASP A 99 -27.33 -2.95 10.90
C ASP A 99 -28.01 -3.21 12.25
N GLY A 100 -27.46 -2.61 13.31
CA GLY A 100 -27.94 -2.75 14.70
C GLY A 100 -27.54 -4.05 15.41
N GLN A 101 -26.90 -5.01 14.72
CA GLN A 101 -26.44 -6.25 15.35
C GLN A 101 -25.16 -6.05 16.16
N GLY A 102 -24.44 -4.94 15.92
CA GLY A 102 -23.11 -4.69 16.43
C GLY A 102 -22.08 -5.64 15.82
N ARG A 103 -20.82 -5.21 15.79
CA ARG A 103 -19.70 -6.08 15.43
C ARG A 103 -18.92 -6.49 16.67
N ARG A 104 -18.89 -7.80 16.96
CA ARG A 104 -18.01 -8.37 17.98
C ARG A 104 -16.55 -8.19 17.57
N LEU A 105 -15.80 -7.43 18.36
CA LEU A 105 -14.36 -7.23 18.18
C LEU A 105 -13.62 -7.93 19.31
N GLU A 106 -12.83 -8.95 18.98
CA GLU A 106 -11.97 -9.62 19.95
C GLU A 106 -10.62 -8.90 20.03
N ILE A 107 -10.43 -8.21 21.15
CA ILE A 107 -9.21 -7.47 21.42
C ILE A 107 -8.18 -8.41 22.07
N TYR A 108 -7.28 -8.94 21.26
CA TYR A 108 -6.20 -9.79 21.77
C TYR A 108 -5.05 -8.94 22.33
N ARG A 109 -4.88 -8.98 23.66
CA ARG A 109 -3.71 -8.39 24.32
C ARG A 109 -2.47 -9.22 23.98
N ARG A 110 -1.59 -8.71 23.11
CA ARG A 110 -0.29 -9.36 22.86
C ARG A 110 0.48 -9.47 24.19
N ARG A 111 0.85 -10.69 24.60
CA ARG A 111 1.70 -10.94 25.79
C ARG A 111 3.02 -10.17 25.64
N ALA A 112 3.43 -9.46 26.68
CA ALA A 112 4.74 -8.83 26.75
C ALA A 112 5.80 -9.92 26.99
N GLY A 113 6.34 -10.51 25.93
CA GLY A 113 7.49 -11.40 25.97
C GLY A 113 8.79 -10.60 25.78
N ARG A 114 9.79 -10.88 26.63
CA ARG A 114 11.13 -10.28 26.76
C ARG A 114 11.66 -9.53 25.53
N ARG A 115 12.17 -8.31 25.78
CA ARG A 115 13.02 -7.57 24.84
C ARG A 115 14.26 -8.41 24.50
N PRO A 116 14.57 -8.70 23.22
CA PRO A 116 15.93 -9.05 22.87
C PRO A 116 16.79 -7.78 22.98
N ARG A 117 17.84 -7.84 23.81
CA ARG A 117 18.92 -6.85 23.82
C ARG A 117 19.74 -7.03 22.56
N LYS A 118 19.35 -6.40 21.45
CA LYS A 118 20.21 -6.05 20.31
C LYS A 118 19.45 -5.07 19.40
N PRO A 119 20.06 -3.94 18.98
CA PRO A 119 19.42 -3.01 18.05
C PRO A 119 19.24 -3.71 16.70
N LEU A 120 18.01 -3.72 16.18
CA LEU A 120 17.73 -4.27 14.86
C LEU A 120 18.26 -3.29 13.79
N PRO A 121 19.04 -3.76 12.80
CA PRO A 121 19.42 -2.92 11.67
C PRO A 121 18.17 -2.60 10.84
N ARG A 122 18.03 -1.33 10.45
CA ARG A 122 16.97 -0.84 9.54
C ARG A 122 17.15 -1.47 8.16
N GLN A 123 16.52 -2.60 7.89
CA GLN A 123 16.37 -3.12 6.53
C GLN A 123 14.94 -3.66 6.28
N HIS A 124 14.41 -3.20 5.15
CA HIS A 124 13.18 -3.53 4.47
C HIS A 124 12.64 -4.96 4.69
N LEU A 125 11.41 -5.08 5.23
CA LEU A 125 10.59 -6.26 4.97
C LEU A 125 10.05 -6.21 3.53
N ARG A 126 10.88 -6.72 2.61
CA ARG A 126 10.42 -7.44 1.42
C ARG A 126 10.09 -8.86 1.86
N ALA A 127 8.86 -9.30 1.59
CA ALA A 127 8.52 -10.58 0.95
C ALA A 127 7.09 -10.99 1.32
N PHE A 128 6.20 -11.03 0.32
CA PHE A 128 5.55 -12.30 -0.01
C PHE A 128 5.40 -12.34 -1.53
N ASN A 129 6.32 -13.10 -2.13
CA ASN A 129 6.36 -13.44 -3.53
C ASN A 129 5.63 -14.78 -3.68
N ARG A 130 4.51 -14.81 -4.41
CA ARG A 130 4.03 -16.04 -5.06
C ARG A 130 4.18 -15.82 -6.56
N GLY A 131 5.31 -16.27 -7.10
CA GLY A 131 5.51 -16.40 -8.53
C GLY A 131 4.91 -17.72 -9.03
N PRO A 132 4.50 -17.83 -10.31
CA PRO A 132 4.11 -19.08 -10.90
C PRO A 132 5.34 -19.92 -11.26
N VAL A 133 5.25 -21.22 -11.02
CA VAL A 133 6.21 -22.25 -11.43
C VAL A 133 6.20 -22.32 -12.97
N ARG A 134 7.33 -22.02 -13.62
CA ARG A 134 7.56 -22.37 -15.02
C ARG A 134 8.32 -23.68 -15.06
N LEU A 135 7.64 -24.74 -15.50
CA LEU A 135 8.25 -25.99 -15.90
C LEU A 135 9.23 -25.75 -17.06
N GLY A 136 10.44 -26.28 -16.91
CA GLY A 136 11.52 -26.15 -17.87
C GLY A 136 11.20 -26.84 -19.19
N ARG A 137 11.55 -26.18 -20.30
CA ARG A 137 11.77 -26.81 -21.60
C ARG A 137 13.21 -27.35 -21.64
N PRO A 138 13.45 -28.62 -21.98
CA PRO A 138 14.81 -29.09 -22.19
C PRO A 138 15.25 -28.86 -23.64
N GLY A 139 16.49 -28.39 -23.80
CA GLY A 139 17.45 -28.94 -24.76
C GLY A 139 17.42 -28.43 -26.20
N ARG A 140 18.28 -27.47 -26.52
CA ARG A 140 18.95 -27.35 -27.84
C ARG A 140 20.31 -28.08 -27.77
N ARG A 141 20.57 -28.98 -28.72
CA ARG A 141 21.88 -29.36 -29.31
C ARG A 141 21.59 -29.55 -30.81
N LEU A 142 22.08 -28.71 -31.72
CA LEU A 142 23.41 -28.61 -32.36
C LEU A 142 23.75 -29.77 -33.33
N GLY A 143 24.08 -29.38 -34.58
CA GLY A 143 24.57 -30.18 -35.74
C GLY A 143 23.53 -30.23 -36.86
N ARG A 144 23.55 -29.46 -37.97
CA ARG A 144 24.55 -29.12 -39.01
C ARG A 144 24.91 -30.30 -39.93
N GLU A 145 24.83 -30.05 -41.25
CA GLU A 145 25.21 -30.86 -42.45
C GLU A 145 24.13 -31.82 -42.96
N GLY A 146 23.79 -31.97 -44.25
CA GLY A 146 24.10 -31.35 -45.54
C GLY A 146 23.18 -32.04 -46.57
N ARG A 147 22.43 -31.32 -47.41
CA ARG A 147 22.53 -31.37 -48.89
C ARG A 147 23.14 -32.68 -49.47
N GLU A 148 22.36 -33.49 -50.19
CA GLU A 148 22.39 -33.64 -51.67
C GLU A 148 21.72 -34.93 -52.21
N HIS A 149 20.97 -34.72 -53.31
CA HIS A 149 20.84 -35.49 -54.56
C HIS A 149 20.50 -37.00 -54.64
N THR A 150 19.68 -37.26 -55.68
CA THR A 150 19.49 -38.48 -56.49
C THR A 150 18.70 -39.62 -55.83
N ARG A 151 17.72 -40.26 -56.47
CA ARG A 151 17.40 -40.51 -57.89
C ARG A 151 15.90 -40.75 -58.03
#